data_AF-A0A8T2SWD4-F1
#
_entry.id   AF-A0A8T2SWD4-F1
#
_cell.length_a   1.000
_cell.length_b   1.000
_cell.length_c   1.000
_cell.angle_alpha   90.00
_cell.angle_beta   90.00
_cell.angle_gamma   90.00
#
_symmetry.space_group_name_H-M   'P 1'
#
loop_
_entity.id
_entity.type
_entity.pdbx_description
1 polymer ?
#
loop_
_entity_poly.entity_id
_entity_poly.type
_entity_poly.pdbx_seq_one_letter_code
_entity_poly.pdbx_strand_id
1 'polypeptide(L)'
;MGKRRGRPWERSLLCVIKALQGHQVLVELQNDLYIRGLLDDCDDAMNVTIKDASLEDVEGNMRKLPLIFVRGSNIRFVHIPDSVNVSDAVEEMRLLQDQVALAYTKPQGGPSIKSAQTSGESSVVEDS
;
A
#
# COMPACT_ATOMS: atom_id res chain seq x y z
N MET A 1 -4.09 -26.50 21.60
CA MET A 1 -3.40 -25.73 20.54
C MET A 1 -4.44 -25.09 19.63
N GLY A 2 -4.69 -23.78 19.78
CA GLY A 2 -5.60 -23.08 18.87
C GLY A 2 -5.00 -23.04 17.47
N LYS A 3 -5.69 -23.59 16.48
CA LYS A 3 -5.31 -23.41 15.08
C LYS A 3 -5.32 -21.90 14.82
N ARG A 4 -4.15 -21.29 14.62
CA ARG A 4 -4.06 -19.92 14.09
C ARG A 4 -4.92 -19.93 12.82
N ARG A 5 -6.05 -19.21 12.83
CA ARG A 5 -6.77 -18.94 11.59
C ARG A 5 -5.78 -18.13 10.75
N GLY A 6 -5.22 -18.75 9.72
CA GLY A 6 -4.32 -18.06 8.80
C GLY A 6 -4.99 -16.78 8.29
N ARG A 7 -4.19 -15.76 7.99
CA ARG A 7 -4.75 -14.49 7.51
C ARG A 7 -5.55 -14.77 6.23
N PRO A 8 -6.73 -14.13 6.01
CA PRO A 8 -7.60 -14.48 4.87
C PRO A 8 -6.87 -14.48 3.52
N TRP A 9 -5.92 -13.55 3.33
CA TRP A 9 -5.10 -13.42 2.12
C TRP A 9 -3.97 -14.44 1.99
N GLU A 10 -3.62 -15.19 3.04
CA GLU A 10 -2.67 -16.32 2.96
C GLU A 10 -3.31 -17.57 2.32
N ARG A 11 -4.61 -17.49 2.00
CA ARG A 11 -5.38 -18.57 1.34
C ARG A 11 -5.84 -18.18 -0.07
N SER A 12 -5.39 -17.04 -0.57
CA SER A 12 -5.67 -16.55 -1.92
C SER A 12 -4.39 -16.04 -2.58
N LEU A 13 -4.44 -15.78 -3.89
CA LEU A 13 -3.33 -15.15 -4.61
C LEU A 13 -3.17 -13.66 -4.30
N LEU A 14 -4.00 -13.10 -3.42
CA LEU A 14 -3.87 -11.70 -3.02
C LEU A 14 -2.53 -11.41 -2.33
N CYS A 15 -1.93 -12.43 -1.68
CA CYS A 15 -0.58 -12.31 -1.14
C CYS A 15 0.46 -11.91 -2.20
N VAL A 16 0.28 -12.33 -3.47
CA VAL A 16 1.16 -11.96 -4.57
C VAL A 16 1.04 -10.46 -4.85
N ILE A 17 -0.19 -9.93 -4.98
CA ILE A 17 -0.40 -8.51 -5.27
C ILE A 17 0.11 -7.64 -4.12
N LYS A 18 -0.13 -8.06 -2.87
CA LYS A 18 0.43 -7.37 -1.72
C LYS A 18 1.96 -7.37 -1.77
N ALA A 19 2.59 -8.49 -2.12
CA ALA A 19 4.05 -8.59 -2.25
C ALA A 19 4.65 -7.66 -3.33
N LEU A 20 3.84 -7.17 -4.27
CA LEU A 20 4.27 -6.17 -5.27
C LEU A 20 4.26 -4.74 -4.75
N GLN A 21 3.87 -4.48 -3.48
CA GLN A 21 3.99 -3.14 -2.89
C GLN A 21 5.42 -2.59 -3.06
N GLY A 22 5.53 -1.32 -3.45
CA GLY A 22 6.80 -0.68 -3.78
C GLY A 22 7.34 -0.98 -5.18
N HIS A 23 6.65 -1.77 -6.00
CA HIS A 23 7.05 -2.06 -7.38
C HIS A 23 6.25 -1.26 -8.41
N GLN A 24 6.87 -0.98 -9.56
CA GLN A 24 6.16 -0.47 -10.73
C GLN A 24 5.28 -1.59 -11.30
N VAL A 25 3.99 -1.34 -11.47
CA VAL A 25 3.02 -2.31 -11.97
C VAL A 25 2.25 -1.74 -13.16
N LEU A 26 1.73 -2.64 -13.99
CA LEU A 26 0.68 -2.34 -14.97
C LEU A 26 -0.61 -3.03 -14.51
N VAL A 27 -1.68 -2.25 -14.40
CA VAL A 27 -3.01 -2.72 -14.01
C VAL A 27 -3.96 -2.51 -15.18
N GLU A 28 -4.58 -3.59 -15.63
CA GLU A 28 -5.67 -3.54 -16.61
C GLU A 28 -7.00 -3.49 -15.87
N LEU A 29 -7.84 -2.53 -16.24
CA LEU A 29 -9.18 -2.39 -15.70
C LEU A 29 -10.22 -3.10 -16.57
N GLN A 30 -11.36 -3.43 -15.98
CA GLN A 30 -12.48 -4.08 -16.67
C GLN A 30 -13.07 -3.25 -17.81
N ASN A 31 -12.86 -1.93 -17.81
CA ASN A 31 -13.30 -1.00 -18.85
C ASN A 31 -12.19 -0.71 -19.88
N ASP A 32 -11.22 -1.61 -20.02
CA ASP A 32 -10.12 -1.55 -21.00
C ASP A 32 -9.20 -0.33 -20.83
N LEU A 33 -9.20 0.29 -19.64
CA LEU A 33 -8.21 1.29 -19.26
C LEU A 33 -6.98 0.62 -18.66
N TYR A 34 -5.82 1.23 -18.88
CA TYR A 34 -4.53 0.77 -18.38
C TYR A 34 -3.97 1.79 -17.41
N ILE A 35 -3.51 1.33 -16.24
CA ILE A 35 -2.81 2.15 -15.26
C ILE A 35 -1.40 1.62 -15.08
N ARG A 36 -0.39 2.48 -15.26
CA ARG A 36 0.99 2.19 -14.89
C ARG A 36 1.42 3.09 -13.75
N GLY A 37 2.15 2.56 -12.78
CA GLY A 37 2.70 3.36 -11.69
C GLY A 37 3.23 2.52 -10.53
N LEU A 38 3.60 3.18 -9.44
CA LEU A 38 4.12 2.54 -8.24
C LEU A 38 2.97 2.02 -7.38
N LEU A 39 2.89 0.71 -7.14
CA LEU A 39 1.90 0.14 -6.22
C LEU A 39 2.24 0.56 -4.79
N ASP A 40 1.43 1.43 -4.21
CA ASP A 40 1.64 1.97 -2.86
C ASP A 40 0.97 1.12 -1.79
N ASP A 41 -0.28 0.72 -2.03
CA ASP A 41 -1.04 -0.10 -1.08
C ASP A 41 -1.99 -1.07 -1.79
N CYS A 42 -2.33 -2.17 -1.10
CA CYS A 42 -3.27 -3.19 -1.53
C CYS A 42 -3.98 -3.79 -0.32
N ASP A 43 -5.29 -3.60 -0.22
CA ASP A 43 -6.09 -4.13 0.89
C ASP A 43 -6.54 -5.59 0.66
N ASP A 44 -7.37 -6.12 1.57
CA ASP A 44 -7.89 -7.49 1.53
C ASP A 44 -8.95 -7.74 0.45
N ALA A 45 -9.44 -6.68 -0.18
CA ALA A 45 -10.40 -6.72 -1.29
C ALA A 45 -9.74 -6.39 -2.65
N MET A 46 -8.41 -6.34 -2.69
CA MET A 46 -7.62 -5.95 -3.86
C MET A 46 -7.88 -4.50 -4.30
N ASN A 47 -8.39 -3.65 -3.41
CA ASN A 47 -8.37 -2.22 -3.69
C ASN A 47 -6.92 -1.76 -3.62
N VAL A 48 -6.47 -1.03 -4.64
CA VAL A 48 -5.08 -0.60 -4.77
C VAL A 48 -4.97 0.91 -4.83
N THR A 49 -3.89 1.42 -4.25
CA THR A 49 -3.44 2.81 -4.42
C THR A 49 -2.16 2.80 -5.25
N ILE A 50 -2.13 3.58 -6.32
CA ILE A 50 -1.00 3.67 -7.25
C ILE A 50 -0.50 5.11 -7.29
N LYS A 51 0.79 5.31 -7.02
CA LYS A 51 1.48 6.62 -7.06
C LYS A 51 2.20 6.83 -8.38
N ASP A 52 2.44 8.09 -8.72
CA ASP A 52 3.17 8.52 -9.92
C ASP A 52 2.65 7.83 -11.19
N ALA A 53 1.32 7.83 -11.32
CA ALA A 53 0.62 6.99 -12.26
C ALA A 53 0.43 7.64 -13.64
N SER A 54 0.33 6.80 -14.66
CA SER A 54 -0.21 7.16 -15.98
C SER A 54 -1.42 6.29 -16.29
N LEU A 55 -2.54 6.93 -16.60
CA LEU A 55 -3.77 6.30 -17.10
C LEU A 55 -3.80 6.42 -18.62
N GLU A 56 -4.00 5.31 -19.31
CA GLU A 56 -4.12 5.22 -20.76
C GLU A 56 -5.49 4.61 -21.14
N ASP A 57 -6.15 5.18 -22.14
CA ASP A 57 -7.36 4.61 -22.73
C ASP A 57 -7.07 3.75 -23.97
N VAL A 58 -8.10 3.12 -24.50
CA VAL A 58 -7.99 2.25 -25.68
C VAL A 58 -7.55 2.96 -26.96
N GLU A 59 -7.63 4.30 -26.99
CA GLU A 59 -7.19 5.14 -28.12
C GLU A 59 -5.72 5.57 -27.95
N GLY A 60 -5.09 5.23 -26.82
CA GLY A 60 -3.72 5.60 -26.48
C GLY A 60 -3.58 6.98 -25.84
N ASN A 61 -4.68 7.64 -25.47
CA ASN A 61 -4.61 8.94 -24.79
C ASN A 61 -4.11 8.73 -23.36
N MET A 62 -2.99 9.36 -23.04
CA MET A 62 -2.35 9.24 -21.73
C MET A 62 -2.59 10.46 -20.83
N ARG A 63 -2.88 10.20 -19.55
CA ARG A 63 -3.02 11.20 -18.49
C ARG A 63 -2.13 10.83 -17.31
N LYS A 64 -1.26 11.75 -16.90
CA LYS A 64 -0.44 11.59 -15.68
C LYS A 64 -1.25 12.04 -14.47
N LEU A 65 -1.23 11.22 -13.43
CA LEU A 65 -1.94 11.46 -12.17
C LEU A 65 -0.99 11.14 -11.02
N PRO A 66 -0.83 12.01 -10.02
CA PRO A 66 0.09 11.76 -8.90
C PRO A 66 -0.34 10.58 -8.05
N LEU A 67 -1.65 10.30 -7.99
CA LEU A 67 -2.24 9.23 -7.19
C LEU A 67 -3.53 8.74 -7.85
N ILE A 68 -3.73 7.43 -7.91
CA ILE A 68 -4.98 6.78 -8.35
C ILE A 68 -5.37 5.74 -7.32
N PHE A 69 -6.64 5.76 -6.91
CA PHE A 69 -7.26 4.67 -6.16
C PHE A 69 -8.14 3.84 -7.09
N VAL A 70 -7.97 2.52 -7.05
CA VAL A 70 -8.75 1.57 -7.87
C VAL A 70 -9.46 0.60 -6.96
N ARG A 71 -10.77 0.46 -7.15
CA ARG A 71 -11.55 -0.59 -6.48
C ARG A 71 -11.18 -1.95 -7.08
N GLY A 72 -10.89 -2.94 -6.23
CA GLY A 72 -10.43 -4.27 -6.66
C GLY A 72 -11.41 -4.98 -7.59
N SER A 73 -12.71 -4.74 -7.45
CA SER A 73 -13.72 -5.30 -8.36
C SER A 73 -13.60 -4.82 -9.81
N ASN A 74 -12.89 -3.72 -10.06
CA ASN A 74 -12.69 -3.16 -11.40
C ASN A 74 -11.36 -3.61 -12.02
N ILE A 75 -10.53 -4.35 -11.28
CA ILE A 75 -9.25 -4.87 -11.78
C ILE A 75 -9.51 -6.14 -12.59
N ARG A 76 -8.95 -6.19 -13.78
CA ARG A 76 -8.93 -7.39 -14.64
C ARG A 76 -7.61 -8.14 -14.47
N PHE A 77 -6.49 -7.44 -14.63
CA PHE A 77 -5.16 -8.01 -14.47
C PHE A 77 -4.21 -7.06 -13.73
N VAL A 78 -3.29 -7.65 -12.98
CA VAL A 78 -2.09 -6.97 -12.48
C VAL A 78 -0.91 -7.71 -13.08
N HIS A 79 -0.12 -6.99 -13.86
CA HIS A 79 1.09 -7.53 -14.47
C HIS A 79 2.21 -7.59 -13.44
N ILE A 80 2.80 -8.77 -13.29
CA ILE A 80 3.94 -9.00 -12.41
C ILE A 80 5.19 -8.56 -13.16
N PRO A 81 6.03 -7.65 -12.62
CA PRO A 81 7.25 -7.24 -13.29
C PRO A 81 8.22 -8.41 -13.41
N ASP A 82 8.91 -8.53 -14.55
CA ASP A 82 9.90 -9.60 -14.79
C ASP A 82 11.06 -9.60 -13.78
N SER A 83 11.33 -8.46 -13.14
CA SER A 83 12.35 -8.32 -12.11
C SER A 83 11.95 -8.93 -10.76
N VAL A 84 10.70 -9.36 -10.58
CA VAL A 84 10.17 -9.87 -9.32
C VAL A 84 10.11 -11.38 -9.35
N ASN A 85 10.85 -12.03 -8.45
CA ASN A 85 10.59 -13.42 -8.10
C ASN A 85 9.42 -13.46 -7.10
N VAL A 86 8.28 -13.97 -7.56
CA VAL A 86 7.02 -14.01 -6.78
C VAL A 86 7.18 -14.81 -5.49
N SER A 87 7.88 -15.94 -5.51
CA SER A 87 8.05 -16.78 -4.33
C SER A 87 8.85 -16.06 -3.25
N ASP A 88 9.93 -15.39 -3.65
CA ASP A 88 10.78 -14.65 -2.73
C ASP A 88 10.05 -13.44 -2.14
N ALA A 89 9.35 -12.66 -2.99
CA ALA A 89 8.62 -11.48 -2.56
C ALA A 89 7.49 -11.81 -1.56
N VAL A 90 6.75 -12.90 -1.80
CA VAL A 90 5.68 -13.34 -0.91
C VAL A 90 6.24 -13.80 0.45
N GLU A 91 7.36 -14.53 0.45
CA GLU A 91 7.98 -14.97 1.71
C GLU A 91 8.57 -13.79 2.49
N GLU A 92 9.24 -12.85 1.82
CA GLU A 92 9.73 -11.62 2.44
C GLU A 92 8.61 -10.84 3.13
N MET A 93 7.50 -10.60 2.41
CA MET A 93 6.34 -9.92 2.96
C MET A 93 5.78 -10.66 4.19
N ARG A 94 5.71 -11.99 4.14
CA ARG A 94 5.22 -12.82 5.25
C ARG A 94 6.11 -12.67 6.49
N LEU A 95 7.43 -12.73 6.31
CA LEU A 95 8.40 -12.58 7.39
C LEU A 95 8.31 -11.18 8.02
N LEU A 96 8.18 -10.13 7.22
CA LEU A 96 7.97 -8.77 7.72
C LEU A 96 6.71 -8.66 8.57
N GLN A 97 5.59 -9.22 8.10
CA GLN A 97 4.33 -9.22 8.86
C GLN A 97 4.42 -9.99 10.18
N ASP A 98 5.15 -11.10 10.22
CA ASP A 98 5.37 -11.89 11.44
C ASP A 98 6.25 -11.14 12.44
N GLN A 99 7.30 -10.46 11.99
CA GLN A 99 8.14 -9.62 12.85
C GLN A 99 7.34 -8.46 13.46
N VAL A 100 6.53 -7.77 12.65
CA VAL A 100 5.64 -6.70 13.09
C VAL A 100 4.67 -7.21 14.16
N ALA A 101 4.03 -8.36 13.94
CA ALA A 101 3.11 -8.96 14.92
C ALA A 101 3.81 -9.33 16.25
N LEU A 102 5.07 -9.79 16.20
CA LEU A 102 5.86 -10.09 17.39
C LEU A 102 6.28 -8.82 18.15
N ALA A 103 6.53 -7.72 17.45
CA ALA A 103 6.85 -6.43 18.07
C ALA A 103 5.67 -5.90 18.91
N TYR A 104 4.43 -6.06 18.43
CA TYR A 104 3.22 -5.64 19.13
C TYR A 104 2.79 -6.53 20.30
N THR A 105 3.27 -7.78 20.36
CA THR A 105 2.92 -8.72 21.44
C THR A 105 3.92 -8.74 22.60
N LYS A 106 5.08 -8.08 22.47
CA LYS A 106 5.99 -7.85 23.60
C LYS A 106 5.39 -6.78 24.54
N PRO A 107 5.37 -7.00 25.87
CA PRO A 107 4.89 -6.01 26.82
C PRO A 107 5.96 -4.93 27.00
N GLN A 108 6.06 -3.99 26.05
CA GLN A 108 6.76 -2.74 26.26
C GLN A 108 5.83 -1.61 25.82
N GLY A 109 5.64 -0.64 26.72
CA GLY A 109 4.69 0.45 26.59
C GLY A 109 4.76 1.10 25.21
N GLY A 110 3.58 1.30 24.60
CA GLY A 110 3.45 1.84 23.26
C GLY A 110 4.15 3.20 23.09
N PRO A 111 4.37 3.64 21.84
CA PRO A 111 5.10 4.87 21.56
C PRO A 111 4.41 6.06 22.24
N SER A 112 5.11 6.73 23.16
CA SER A 112 4.65 8.00 23.72
C SER A 112 4.58 9.03 22.61
N ILE A 113 3.36 9.42 22.23
CA ILE A 113 3.14 10.65 21.46
C ILE A 113 3.64 11.80 22.35
N LYS A 114 4.81 12.36 22.03
CA LYS A 114 5.21 13.66 22.59
C LYS A 114 4.28 14.70 21.97
N SER A 115 3.30 15.16 22.72
CA SER A 115 2.55 16.36 22.39
C SER A 115 3.55 17.51 22.25
N ALA A 116 3.62 18.10 21.06
CA ALA A 116 4.33 19.34 20.87
C ALA A 116 3.66 20.41 21.75
N GLN A 117 4.36 20.85 22.80
CA GLN A 117 3.97 22.02 23.56
C GLN A 117 4.06 23.23 22.63
N THR A 118 2.92 23.71 22.15
CA THR A 118 2.78 25.08 21.66
C THR A 118 2.80 26.00 22.86
N SER A 119 3.99 26.40 23.31
CA SER A 119 4.15 27.55 24.20
C SER A 119 3.87 28.80 23.37
N GLY A 120 2.67 29.36 23.55
CA GLY A 120 2.37 30.71 23.13
C GLY A 120 3.15 31.70 23.98
N GLU A 121 3.99 32.50 23.34
CA GLU A 121 4.44 33.78 23.89
C GLU A 121 3.65 34.88 23.19
N SER A 122 2.65 35.41 23.91
CA SER A 122 2.15 36.76 23.68
C SER A 122 3.18 37.73 24.25
N SER A 123 3.83 38.53 23.41
CA SER A 123 4.45 39.77 23.85
C SER A 123 3.64 40.95 23.34
N VAL A 124 3.02 41.60 24.31
CA VAL A 124 2.41 42.92 24.24
C VAL A 124 3.54 43.91 23.89
N VAL A 125 3.38 44.68 22.83
CA VAL A 125 4.20 45.87 22.58
C VAL A 125 3.40 47.10 23.01
N GLU A 126 3.77 47.64 24.17
CA GLU A 126 3.38 48.97 24.63
C GLU A 126 4.26 50.04 23.94
N ASP A 127 3.56 50.98 23.30
CA ASP A 127 3.80 52.42 23.10
C ASP A 127 5.23 53.02 23.15
N SER A 128 5.58 53.73 22.07
CA SER A 128 6.33 55.00 22.04
C SER A 128 6.08 55.73 20.72
#